data_AF-A0A200R482-F1
#
_entry.id   AF-A0A200R482-F1
#
_cell.length_a   1.000
_cell.length_b   1.000
_cell.length_c   1.000
_cell.angle_alpha   90.00
_cell.angle_beta   90.00
_cell.angle_gamma   90.00
#
_symmetry.space_group_name_H-M   'P 1'
#
loop_
_entity.id
_entity.type
_entity.pdbx_description
1 polymer ?
#
loop_
_entity_poly.entity_id
_entity_poly.type
_entity_poly.pdbx_seq_one_letter_code
_entity_poly.pdbx_strand_id
1 'polypeptide(L)'
;MGGLAPHSPPQHSSSSSSNLWFADNPSKRWGEIFFLLYTPFWLTLVLGIVVPFKLYESFDELGYMLSASVSAVPSFLIPLIFVGKVDSGMRLKDRYWVKASLWNIIFSYVGNYFLTHYFFRVLGASYTFPAWKMNNVPHSTFLMAHVCFLFYHVISNITIRRLRHSIADLPESVQWVTEGAWILVLAYFIAFLETLAISNFPYYEFVDRESMYKVGSLFYAMYFLVSFPMFLRKT
;
A
#
# COMPACT_ATOMS: atom_id res chain seq x y z
N MET A 1 19.67 -67.61 -10.38
CA MET A 1 19.22 -66.55 -9.46
C MET A 1 19.60 -65.20 -10.06
N GLY A 2 18.72 -64.61 -10.86
CA GLY A 2 18.89 -63.26 -11.42
C GLY A 2 17.70 -62.42 -11.03
N GLY A 3 17.86 -61.59 -10.00
CA GLY A 3 16.81 -60.69 -9.51
C GLY A 3 16.75 -59.43 -10.37
N LEU A 4 15.64 -59.23 -11.07
CA LEU A 4 15.32 -57.97 -11.74
C LEU A 4 14.87 -56.95 -10.69
N ALA A 5 15.61 -55.86 -10.56
CA ALA A 5 15.20 -54.71 -9.77
C ALA A 5 14.04 -53.95 -10.47
N PRO A 6 13.05 -53.43 -9.73
CA PRO A 6 11.96 -52.69 -10.34
C PRO A 6 12.40 -51.27 -10.70
N HIS A 7 12.29 -50.93 -11.99
CA HIS A 7 12.39 -49.56 -12.47
C HIS A 7 11.28 -48.71 -11.85
N SER A 8 11.67 -47.74 -11.02
CA SER A 8 10.77 -46.69 -10.55
C SER A 8 10.57 -45.66 -11.67
N PRO A 9 9.34 -45.25 -12.00
CA PRO A 9 9.10 -44.22 -13.00
C PRO A 9 9.64 -42.86 -12.52
N PRO A 10 10.11 -41.99 -13.44
CA PRO A 10 10.63 -40.68 -13.07
C PRO A 10 9.51 -39.85 -12.45
N GLN A 11 9.76 -39.32 -11.24
CA GLN A 11 8.93 -38.30 -10.64
C GLN A 11 8.97 -37.06 -11.54
N HIS A 12 7.87 -36.78 -12.24
CA HIS A 12 7.67 -35.47 -12.85
C HIS A 12 7.70 -34.43 -11.73
N SER A 13 8.81 -33.70 -11.63
CA SER A 13 8.86 -32.43 -10.93
C SER A 13 7.86 -31.51 -11.62
N SER A 14 6.66 -31.37 -11.07
CA SER A 14 5.75 -30.31 -11.46
C SER A 14 6.47 -28.99 -11.14
N SER A 15 7.01 -28.35 -12.17
CA SER A 15 7.39 -26.95 -12.07
C SER A 15 6.10 -26.20 -11.74
N SER A 16 5.85 -25.97 -10.46
CA SER A 16 4.72 -25.15 -10.03
C SER A 16 4.94 -23.80 -10.71
N SER A 17 4.11 -23.49 -11.71
CA SER A 17 4.11 -22.17 -12.34
C SER A 17 3.88 -21.16 -11.22
N SER A 18 4.93 -20.45 -10.79
CA SER A 18 4.84 -19.48 -9.70
C SER A 18 3.79 -18.45 -10.09
N ASN A 19 2.78 -18.24 -9.25
CA ASN A 19 1.76 -17.25 -9.54
C ASN A 19 2.42 -15.87 -9.49
N LEU A 20 2.48 -15.16 -10.62
CA LEU A 20 3.13 -13.85 -10.69
C LEU A 20 2.28 -12.73 -10.07
N TRP A 21 0.97 -12.96 -9.90
CA TRP A 21 0.04 -11.98 -9.36
C TRP A 21 0.15 -11.89 -7.85
N PHE A 22 0.23 -13.02 -7.15
CA PHE A 22 0.23 -13.04 -5.69
C PHE A 22 1.39 -13.85 -5.13
N ALA A 23 1.80 -13.56 -3.90
CA ALA A 23 2.92 -14.23 -3.26
C ALA A 23 2.76 -15.77 -3.19
N ASP A 24 3.88 -16.49 -3.16
CA ASP A 24 3.87 -17.95 -2.94
C ASP A 24 3.54 -18.32 -1.49
N ASN A 25 3.95 -17.48 -0.52
CA ASN A 25 3.59 -17.68 0.89
C ASN A 25 2.05 -17.62 1.04
N PRO A 26 1.40 -18.67 1.56
CA PRO A 26 -0.06 -18.73 1.65
C PRO A 26 -0.70 -17.61 2.48
N SER A 27 -0.11 -17.24 3.63
CA SER A 27 -0.60 -16.14 4.49
C SER A 27 -0.47 -14.80 3.78
N LYS A 28 0.69 -14.57 3.14
CA LYS A 28 0.94 -13.35 2.36
C LYS A 28 -0.02 -13.21 1.19
N ARG A 29 -0.19 -14.28 0.41
CA ARG A 29 -1.14 -14.35 -0.70
C ARG A 29 -2.55 -14.01 -0.27
N TRP A 30 -3.00 -14.63 0.83
CA TRP A 30 -4.33 -14.36 1.37
C TRP A 30 -4.50 -12.88 1.73
N GLY A 31 -3.51 -12.28 2.40
CA GLY A 31 -3.53 -10.85 2.73
C GLY A 31 -3.51 -9.94 1.50
N GLU A 32 -2.66 -10.22 0.51
CA GLU A 32 -2.63 -9.46 -0.75
C GLU A 32 -3.97 -9.50 -1.50
N ILE A 33 -4.59 -10.68 -1.58
CA ILE A 33 -5.93 -10.84 -2.17
C ILE A 33 -6.97 -10.06 -1.36
N PHE A 34 -6.96 -10.20 -0.04
CA PHE A 34 -7.90 -9.50 0.84
C PHE A 34 -7.79 -7.97 0.67
N PHE A 35 -6.59 -7.40 0.75
CA PHE A 35 -6.38 -5.96 0.60
C PHE A 35 -6.77 -5.46 -0.81
N LEU A 36 -6.48 -6.24 -1.85
CA LEU A 36 -6.88 -5.90 -3.21
C LEU A 36 -8.41 -5.88 -3.37
N LEU A 37 -9.11 -6.91 -2.85
CA LEU A 37 -10.57 -6.99 -2.88
C LEU A 37 -11.25 -5.98 -1.97
N TYR A 38 -10.57 -5.55 -0.91
CA TYR A 38 -11.05 -4.50 0.00
C TYR A 38 -10.91 -3.10 -0.61
N THR A 39 -9.98 -2.91 -1.55
CA THR A 39 -9.70 -1.59 -2.14
C THR A 39 -10.93 -0.93 -2.79
N PRO A 40 -11.75 -1.63 -3.61
CA PRO A 40 -12.96 -1.05 -4.18
C PRO A 40 -13.94 -0.48 -3.17
N PHE A 41 -14.02 -1.04 -1.95
CA PHE A 41 -14.95 -0.57 -0.92
C PHE A 41 -14.64 0.87 -0.51
N TRP A 42 -13.42 1.15 -0.05
CA TRP A 42 -13.07 2.49 0.42
C TRP A 42 -12.91 3.47 -0.74
N LEU A 43 -12.44 3.04 -1.92
CA LEU A 43 -12.39 3.88 -3.12
C LEU A 43 -13.80 4.33 -3.54
N THR A 44 -14.76 3.41 -3.56
CA THR A 44 -16.15 3.74 -3.91
C THR A 44 -16.74 4.68 -2.87
N LEU A 45 -16.51 4.44 -1.58
CA LEU A 45 -16.98 5.32 -0.52
C LEU A 45 -16.42 6.74 -0.67
N VAL A 46 -15.11 6.88 -0.83
CA VAL A 46 -14.45 8.20 -0.83
C VAL A 46 -14.54 8.87 -2.19
N LEU A 47 -14.02 8.23 -3.24
CA LEU A 47 -13.93 8.81 -4.59
C LEU A 47 -15.19 8.60 -5.43
N GLY A 48 -16.00 7.59 -5.14
CA GLY A 48 -17.26 7.33 -5.85
C GLY A 48 -18.47 8.04 -5.24
N ILE A 49 -18.44 8.33 -3.93
CA ILE A 49 -19.60 8.88 -3.20
C ILE A 49 -19.24 10.22 -2.53
N VAL A 50 -18.33 10.24 -1.55
CA VAL A 50 -18.07 11.46 -0.76
C VAL A 50 -17.59 12.63 -1.61
N VAL A 51 -16.64 12.39 -2.52
CA VAL A 51 -16.05 13.45 -3.36
C VAL A 51 -17.02 13.94 -4.45
N PRO A 52 -17.64 13.07 -5.30
CA PRO A 52 -18.50 13.54 -6.39
C PRO A 52 -19.77 14.25 -5.91
N PHE A 53 -20.36 13.78 -4.80
CA PHE A 53 -21.54 14.41 -4.21
C PHE A 53 -21.19 15.54 -3.22
N LYS A 54 -19.90 15.86 -3.06
CA LYS A 54 -19.40 16.89 -2.15
C LYS A 54 -19.92 16.75 -0.71
N LEU A 55 -20.10 15.51 -0.24
CA LEU A 55 -20.62 15.26 1.11
C LEU A 55 -19.70 15.82 2.20
N TYR A 56 -18.40 15.90 1.89
CA TYR A 56 -17.37 16.49 2.75
C TYR A 56 -17.66 17.95 3.15
N GLU A 57 -18.45 18.69 2.38
CA GLU A 57 -18.84 20.08 2.71
C GLU A 57 -19.70 20.17 3.98
N SER A 58 -20.45 19.10 4.27
CA SER A 58 -21.32 19.01 5.45
C SER A 58 -20.64 18.38 6.66
N PHE A 59 -19.39 17.92 6.52
CA PHE A 59 -18.69 17.23 7.59
C PHE A 59 -18.09 18.22 8.59
N ASP A 60 -18.37 17.97 9.86
CA ASP A 60 -17.61 18.48 10.99
C ASP A 60 -16.42 17.56 11.29
N GLU A 61 -15.67 17.81 12.38
CA GLU A 61 -14.52 17.01 12.78
C GLU A 61 -14.85 15.51 12.87
N LEU A 62 -16.04 15.19 13.38
CA LEU A 62 -16.51 13.83 13.56
C LEU A 62 -16.86 13.19 12.21
N GLY A 63 -17.52 13.92 11.30
CA GLY A 63 -17.85 13.44 9.95
C GLY A 63 -16.60 12.99 9.17
N TYR A 64 -15.56 13.81 9.17
CA TYR A 64 -14.28 13.45 8.56
C TYR A 64 -13.62 12.23 9.23
N MET A 65 -13.64 12.18 10.56
CA MET A 65 -13.08 11.05 11.31
C MET A 65 -13.84 9.75 11.03
N LEU A 66 -15.17 9.78 11.02
CA LEU A 66 -16.02 8.62 10.77
C LEU A 66 -15.86 8.12 9.34
N SER A 67 -15.80 9.01 8.35
CA SER A 67 -15.55 8.63 6.95
C SER A 67 -14.22 7.88 6.81
N ALA A 68 -13.15 8.38 7.43
CA ALA A 68 -11.86 7.72 7.43
C ALA A 68 -11.86 6.41 8.24
N SER A 69 -12.59 6.37 9.36
CA SER A 69 -12.71 5.18 10.21
C SER A 69 -13.47 4.06 9.52
N VAL A 70 -14.60 4.36 8.86
CA VAL A 70 -15.36 3.40 8.05
C VAL A 70 -14.51 2.85 6.92
N SER A 71 -13.61 3.67 6.37
CA SER A 71 -12.66 3.25 5.34
C SER A 71 -11.54 2.36 5.88
N ALA A 72 -11.03 2.62 7.09
CA ALA A 72 -9.83 1.96 7.61
C ALA A 72 -10.10 0.80 8.57
N VAL A 73 -11.01 0.96 9.53
CA VAL A 73 -11.27 -0.02 10.60
C VAL A 73 -11.69 -1.40 10.06
N PRO A 74 -12.54 -1.52 9.02
CA PRO A 74 -12.90 -2.83 8.50
C PRO A 74 -11.72 -3.60 7.89
N SER A 75 -10.65 -2.92 7.45
CA SER A 75 -9.42 -3.58 7.00
C SER A 75 -8.75 -4.43 8.10
N PHE A 76 -9.05 -4.14 9.37
CA PHE A 76 -8.61 -4.91 10.54
C PHE A 76 -9.68 -5.89 11.03
N LEU A 77 -10.94 -5.43 11.12
CA LEU A 77 -12.02 -6.24 11.68
C LEU A 77 -12.38 -7.44 10.79
N ILE A 78 -12.42 -7.25 9.47
CA ILE A 78 -12.77 -8.33 8.54
C ILE A 78 -11.76 -9.50 8.65
N PRO A 79 -10.43 -9.31 8.59
CA PRO A 79 -9.49 -10.42 8.71
C PRO A 79 -9.35 -10.98 10.13
N LEU A 80 -9.83 -10.26 11.15
CA LEU A 80 -9.97 -10.78 12.52
C LEU A 80 -11.15 -11.74 12.65
N ILE A 81 -12.30 -11.40 12.08
CA ILE A 81 -13.54 -12.18 12.17
C ILE A 81 -13.53 -13.34 11.16
N PHE A 82 -13.19 -13.04 9.90
CA PHE A 82 -13.15 -14.00 8.80
C PHE A 82 -11.70 -14.44 8.55
N VAL A 83 -11.13 -15.14 9.53
CA VAL A 83 -9.75 -15.62 9.47
C VAL A 83 -9.56 -16.54 8.26
N GLY A 84 -8.58 -16.24 7.41
CA GLY A 84 -8.21 -17.12 6.31
C GLY A 84 -7.87 -18.53 6.80
N LYS A 85 -8.30 -19.57 6.09
CA LYS A 85 -8.06 -20.98 6.49
C LYS A 85 -6.56 -21.24 6.77
N VAL A 86 -5.68 -20.62 5.98
CA VAL A 86 -4.22 -20.68 6.11
C VAL A 86 -3.68 -20.05 7.41
N ASP A 87 -4.40 -19.09 7.98
CA ASP A 87 -4.02 -18.34 9.18
C ASP A 87 -4.71 -18.87 10.46
N SER A 88 -5.63 -19.84 10.32
CA SER A 88 -6.49 -20.34 11.42
C SER A 88 -5.69 -20.93 12.59
N GLY A 89 -4.57 -21.60 12.30
CA GLY A 89 -3.63 -22.13 13.31
C GLY A 89 -2.52 -21.17 13.72
N MET A 90 -2.45 -19.96 13.13
CA MET A 90 -1.37 -19.01 13.37
C MET A 90 -1.74 -17.99 14.44
N ARG A 91 -0.77 -17.65 15.30
CA ARG A 91 -0.89 -16.52 16.24
C ARG A 91 -0.99 -15.21 15.44
N LEU A 92 -1.71 -14.22 15.96
CA LEU A 92 -1.93 -12.94 15.26
C LEU A 92 -0.63 -12.29 14.78
N LYS A 93 0.41 -12.24 15.64
CA LYS A 93 1.71 -11.65 15.30
C LYS A 93 2.43 -12.31 14.11
N ASP A 94 2.06 -13.56 13.79
CA ASP A 94 2.70 -14.33 12.73
C ASP A 94 1.95 -14.20 11.40
N ARG A 95 0.68 -13.75 11.42
CA ARG A 95 -0.15 -13.54 10.24
C ARG A 95 0.37 -12.36 9.42
N TYR A 96 0.44 -12.53 8.10
CA TYR A 96 0.98 -11.50 7.23
C TYR A 96 0.17 -10.20 7.31
N TRP A 97 -1.17 -10.27 7.29
CA TRP A 97 -2.01 -9.08 7.29
C TRP A 97 -1.77 -8.21 8.53
N VAL A 98 -1.50 -8.81 9.70
CA VAL A 98 -1.18 -8.08 10.93
C VAL A 98 0.15 -7.34 10.79
N LYS A 99 1.19 -8.02 10.30
CA LYS A 99 2.51 -7.41 10.08
C LYS A 99 2.44 -6.28 9.05
N ALA A 100 1.72 -6.51 7.95
CA ALA A 100 1.49 -5.54 6.89
C ALA A 100 0.75 -4.30 7.41
N SER A 101 -0.34 -4.50 8.15
CA SER A 101 -1.10 -3.39 8.73
C SER A 101 -0.30 -2.63 9.78
N LEU A 102 0.46 -3.32 10.65
CA LEU A 102 1.30 -2.69 11.66
C LEU A 102 2.40 -1.85 11.01
N TRP A 103 3.06 -2.37 9.98
CA TRP A 103 4.02 -1.59 9.19
C TRP A 103 3.36 -0.33 8.64
N ASN A 104 2.20 -0.45 7.99
CA ASN A 104 1.50 0.71 7.43
C ASN A 104 1.02 1.71 8.48
N ILE A 105 0.71 1.28 9.71
CA ILE A 105 0.42 2.20 10.82
C ILE A 105 1.67 3.00 11.19
N ILE A 106 2.80 2.32 11.41
CA ILE A 106 4.08 2.98 11.77
C ILE A 106 4.52 3.90 10.64
N PHE A 107 4.41 3.43 9.40
CA PHE A 107 4.76 4.17 8.19
C PHE A 107 3.83 5.36 7.99
N SER A 108 2.51 5.18 8.11
CA SER A 108 1.56 6.31 8.10
C SER A 108 1.89 7.33 9.19
N TYR A 109 2.19 6.89 10.41
CA TYR A 109 2.56 7.77 11.51
C TYR A 109 3.83 8.56 11.21
N VAL A 110 4.89 7.90 10.75
CA VAL A 110 6.17 8.59 10.47
C VAL A 110 6.02 9.59 9.33
N GLY A 111 5.36 9.21 8.24
CA GLY A 111 5.07 10.09 7.11
C GLY A 111 4.22 11.30 7.52
N ASN A 112 3.08 11.04 8.18
CA ASN A 112 2.13 12.09 8.54
C ASN A 112 2.56 12.94 9.74
N TYR A 113 3.40 12.45 10.65
CA TYR A 113 3.80 13.23 11.83
C TYR A 113 5.11 13.99 11.63
N PHE A 114 6.13 13.35 11.06
CA PHE A 114 7.46 13.95 10.94
C PHE A 114 7.71 14.59 9.56
N LEU A 115 7.39 13.87 8.48
CA LEU A 115 7.75 14.33 7.13
C LEU A 115 6.82 15.43 6.61
N THR A 116 5.55 15.45 7.04
CA THR A 116 4.58 16.52 6.70
C THR A 116 5.02 17.91 7.11
N HIS A 117 5.89 18.03 8.11
CA HIS A 117 6.47 19.30 8.49
C HIS A 117 7.26 19.96 7.36
N TYR A 118 7.88 19.17 6.46
CA TYR A 118 8.49 19.69 5.23
C TYR A 118 7.44 20.35 4.33
N PHE A 119 6.33 19.67 4.05
CA PHE A 119 5.24 20.22 3.23
C PHE A 119 4.67 21.52 3.81
N PHE A 120 4.51 21.59 5.13
CA PHE A 120 3.96 22.77 5.78
C PHE A 120 4.95 23.94 5.85
N ARG A 121 6.22 23.69 6.18
CA ARG A 121 7.21 24.77 6.35
C ARG A 121 7.83 25.23 5.04
N VAL A 122 8.11 24.30 4.13
CA VAL A 122 8.87 24.58 2.91
C VAL A 122 7.93 24.85 1.74
N LEU A 123 6.84 24.10 1.62
CA LEU A 123 5.89 24.21 0.50
C LEU A 123 4.61 24.99 0.87
N GLY A 124 4.48 25.41 2.13
CA GLY A 124 3.37 26.22 2.61
C GLY A 124 2.02 25.51 2.55
N ALA A 125 2.02 24.17 2.58
CA ALA A 125 0.77 23.41 2.53
C ALA A 125 -0.01 23.55 3.85
N SER A 126 -1.34 23.55 3.79
CA SER A 126 -2.16 23.57 5.01
C SER A 126 -3.54 22.93 4.82
N TYR A 127 -4.00 22.21 5.85
CA TYR A 127 -5.35 21.64 5.90
C TYR A 127 -6.30 22.62 6.61
N THR A 128 -7.35 23.06 5.91
CA THR A 128 -8.29 24.09 6.39
C THR A 128 -9.65 23.54 6.83
N PHE A 129 -9.96 22.28 6.54
CA PHE A 129 -11.22 21.65 6.97
C PHE A 129 -11.26 21.37 8.49
N PRO A 130 -12.46 21.24 9.08
CA PRO A 130 -12.64 20.85 10.48
C PRO A 130 -12.02 19.49 10.76
N ALA A 131 -11.05 19.43 11.66
CA ALA A 131 -10.48 18.17 12.10
C ALA A 131 -9.83 18.27 13.47
N TRP A 132 -9.84 17.15 14.19
CA TRP A 132 -8.84 16.92 15.24
C TRP A 132 -7.48 16.75 14.58
N LYS A 133 -6.50 17.56 14.99
CA LYS A 133 -5.16 17.60 14.38
C LYS A 133 -4.08 17.20 15.38
N MET A 134 -3.04 16.56 14.87
CA MET A 134 -1.79 16.29 15.58
C MET A 134 -0.65 16.82 14.71
N ASN A 135 0.15 17.75 15.23
CA ASN A 135 1.17 18.46 14.46
C ASN A 135 0.61 19.10 13.16
N ASN A 136 -0.54 19.76 13.25
CA ASN A 136 -1.30 20.33 12.12
C ASN A 136 -1.84 19.32 11.08
N VAL A 137 -1.65 18.03 11.30
CA VAL A 137 -2.18 16.98 10.41
C VAL A 137 -3.49 16.40 10.97
N PRO A 138 -4.59 16.41 10.20
CA PRO A 138 -5.86 15.78 10.59
C PRO A 138 -5.70 14.29 10.87
N HIS A 139 -6.26 13.79 11.97
CA HIS A 139 -6.19 12.35 12.29
C HIS A 139 -6.86 11.46 11.21
N SER A 140 -7.85 12.00 10.49
CA SER A 140 -8.49 11.31 9.36
C SER A 140 -7.51 10.97 8.24
N THR A 141 -6.46 11.75 8.02
CA THR A 141 -5.45 11.44 6.98
C THR A 141 -4.58 10.25 7.38
N PHE A 142 -4.28 10.06 8.67
CA PHE A 142 -3.52 8.89 9.13
C PHE A 142 -4.28 7.58 8.86
N LEU A 143 -5.59 7.59 9.08
CA LEU A 143 -6.50 6.47 8.81
C LEU A 143 -6.66 6.23 7.30
N MET A 144 -6.85 7.29 6.51
CA MET A 144 -6.97 7.15 5.06
C MET A 144 -5.66 6.66 4.43
N ALA A 145 -4.53 7.22 4.85
CA ALA A 145 -3.21 6.79 4.41
C ALA A 145 -2.97 5.31 4.66
N HIS A 146 -3.49 4.74 5.76
CA HIS A 146 -3.37 3.32 6.04
C HIS A 146 -3.93 2.44 4.90
N VAL A 147 -5.14 2.72 4.43
CA VAL A 147 -5.78 1.92 3.37
C VAL A 147 -5.24 2.23 1.99
N CYS A 148 -4.87 3.49 1.72
CA CYS A 148 -4.11 3.86 0.54
C CYS A 148 -2.80 3.07 0.46
N PHE A 149 -2.04 3.00 1.57
CA PHE A 149 -0.77 2.29 1.62
C PHE A 149 -0.95 0.79 1.46
N LEU A 150 -1.99 0.18 2.03
CA LEU A 150 -2.27 -1.24 1.76
C LEU A 150 -2.42 -1.49 0.26
N PHE A 151 -3.17 -0.65 -0.44
CA PHE A 151 -3.35 -0.74 -1.88
C PHE A 151 -2.04 -0.54 -2.64
N TYR A 152 -1.30 0.55 -2.36
CA TYR A 152 -0.06 0.88 -3.04
C TYR A 152 0.97 -0.25 -2.93
N HIS A 153 1.11 -0.83 -1.73
CA HIS A 153 2.05 -1.91 -1.52
C HIS A 153 1.63 -3.19 -2.26
N VAL A 154 0.34 -3.53 -2.30
CA VAL A 154 -0.13 -4.69 -3.07
C VAL A 154 0.13 -4.51 -4.58
N ILE A 155 -0.16 -3.33 -5.13
CA ILE A 155 0.15 -3.02 -6.54
C ILE A 155 1.67 -3.05 -6.79
N SER A 156 2.47 -2.52 -5.87
CA SER A 156 3.93 -2.58 -5.97
C SER A 156 4.43 -4.03 -6.00
N ASN A 157 3.91 -4.90 -5.12
CA ASN A 157 4.29 -6.29 -5.07
C ASN A 157 3.94 -7.04 -6.37
N ILE A 158 2.76 -6.80 -6.93
CA ILE A 158 2.34 -7.38 -8.22
C ILE A 158 3.30 -6.94 -9.33
N THR A 159 3.56 -5.64 -9.45
CA THR A 159 4.37 -5.10 -10.54
C THR A 159 5.83 -5.52 -10.45
N ILE A 160 6.43 -5.49 -9.25
CA ILE A 160 7.82 -5.91 -9.05
C ILE A 160 7.98 -7.42 -9.29
N ARG A 161 7.02 -8.27 -8.87
CA ARG A 161 7.07 -9.70 -9.19
C ARG A 161 7.06 -9.97 -10.70
N ARG A 162 6.19 -9.27 -11.45
CA ARG A 162 6.13 -9.39 -12.91
C ARG A 162 7.42 -8.90 -13.55
N LEU A 163 7.94 -7.76 -13.10
CA LEU A 163 9.21 -7.23 -13.58
C LEU A 163 10.35 -8.23 -13.38
N ARG A 164 10.51 -8.77 -12.17
CA ARG A 164 11.53 -9.79 -11.84
C ARG A 164 11.43 -11.00 -12.75
N HIS A 165 10.22 -11.46 -13.05
CA HIS A 165 10.00 -12.55 -13.99
C HIS A 165 10.42 -12.17 -15.42
N SER A 166 10.06 -10.97 -15.88
CA SER A 166 10.40 -10.49 -17.23
C SER A 166 11.90 -10.24 -17.46
N ILE A 167 12.67 -10.02 -16.40
CA ILE A 167 14.12 -9.76 -16.48
C ILE A 167 14.98 -10.91 -15.92
N ALA A 168 14.37 -12.06 -15.63
CA ALA A 168 15.04 -13.17 -14.93
C ALA A 168 16.28 -13.70 -15.66
N ASP A 169 16.27 -13.65 -16.99
CA ASP A 169 17.36 -14.15 -17.84
C ASP A 169 18.46 -13.09 -18.10
N LEU A 170 18.29 -11.86 -17.62
CA LEU A 170 19.27 -10.77 -17.78
C LEU A 170 20.39 -10.85 -16.74
N PRO A 171 21.57 -10.25 -16.99
CA PRO A 171 22.65 -10.17 -16.01
C PRO A 171 22.19 -9.50 -14.71
N GLU A 172 22.72 -9.94 -13.57
CA GLU A 172 22.31 -9.48 -12.24
C GLU A 172 22.37 -7.95 -12.08
N SER A 173 23.41 -7.31 -12.62
CA SER A 173 23.55 -5.85 -12.60
C SER A 173 22.39 -5.14 -13.31
N VAL A 174 21.95 -5.68 -14.45
CA VAL A 174 20.81 -5.15 -15.21
C VAL A 174 19.51 -5.37 -14.44
N GLN A 175 19.38 -6.51 -13.75
CA GLN A 175 18.21 -6.77 -12.90
C GLN A 175 18.08 -5.74 -11.77
N TRP A 176 19.18 -5.51 -11.03
CA TRP A 176 19.22 -4.52 -9.95
C TRP A 176 18.91 -3.11 -10.42
N VAL A 177 19.52 -2.66 -11.53
CA VAL A 177 19.28 -1.33 -12.09
C VAL A 177 17.84 -1.19 -12.55
N THR A 178 17.30 -2.20 -13.23
CA THR A 178 15.92 -2.17 -13.76
C THR A 178 14.89 -2.18 -12.63
N GLU A 179 15.09 -3.01 -11.60
CA GLU A 179 14.21 -3.05 -10.44
C GLU A 179 14.25 -1.73 -9.65
N GLY A 180 15.44 -1.19 -9.40
CA GLY A 180 15.62 0.10 -8.74
C GLY A 180 14.94 1.25 -9.51
N ALA A 181 15.12 1.28 -10.83
CA ALA A 181 14.47 2.26 -11.71
C ALA A 181 12.94 2.10 -11.68
N TRP A 182 12.43 0.88 -11.71
CA TRP A 182 10.98 0.62 -11.64
C TRP A 182 10.38 1.08 -10.32
N ILE A 183 11.02 0.78 -9.20
CA ILE A 183 10.58 1.21 -7.87
C ILE A 183 10.54 2.73 -7.80
N LEU A 184 11.56 3.41 -8.33
CA LEU A 184 11.61 4.88 -8.38
C LEU A 184 10.48 5.46 -9.22
N VAL A 185 10.26 4.93 -10.43
CA VAL A 185 9.17 5.39 -11.31
C VAL A 185 7.81 5.15 -10.67
N LEU A 186 7.58 3.96 -10.10
CA LEU A 186 6.31 3.62 -9.46
C LEU A 186 6.05 4.48 -8.21
N ALA A 187 7.08 4.68 -7.38
CA ALA A 187 7.00 5.53 -6.19
C ALA A 187 6.64 6.97 -6.55
N TYR A 188 7.32 7.54 -7.54
CA TYR A 188 7.02 8.88 -8.03
C TYR A 188 5.63 8.97 -8.64
N PHE A 189 5.23 7.98 -9.43
CA PHE A 189 3.91 7.94 -10.05
C PHE A 189 2.79 7.93 -9.01
N ILE A 190 2.90 7.09 -7.97
CA ILE A 190 1.92 7.03 -6.87
C ILE A 190 1.89 8.34 -6.08
N ALA A 191 3.06 8.86 -5.71
CA ALA A 191 3.17 10.13 -5.00
C ALA A 191 2.57 11.30 -5.79
N PHE A 192 2.80 11.34 -7.10
CA PHE A 192 2.24 12.32 -8.00
C PHE A 192 0.72 12.20 -8.12
N LEU A 193 0.17 11.00 -8.28
CA LEU A 193 -1.27 10.79 -8.35
C LEU A 193 -1.98 11.20 -7.05
N GLU A 194 -1.39 10.90 -5.89
CA GLU A 194 -1.94 11.33 -4.61
C GLU A 194 -1.87 12.86 -4.47
N THR A 195 -0.75 13.46 -4.84
CA THR A 195 -0.61 14.92 -4.87
C THR A 195 -1.65 15.56 -5.77
N LEU A 196 -1.87 14.99 -6.96
CA LEU A 196 -2.88 15.44 -7.92
C LEU A 196 -4.29 15.32 -7.34
N ALA A 197 -4.62 14.17 -6.73
CA ALA A 197 -5.93 13.92 -6.13
C ALA A 197 -6.22 14.92 -5.00
N ILE A 198 -5.28 15.09 -4.06
CA ILE A 198 -5.48 16.00 -2.92
C ILE A 198 -5.40 17.46 -3.37
N SER A 199 -4.67 17.80 -4.43
CA SER A 199 -4.64 19.17 -4.95
C SER A 199 -5.94 19.69 -5.53
N ASN A 200 -6.87 18.79 -5.85
CA ASN A 200 -8.22 19.14 -6.25
C ASN A 200 -9.19 19.25 -5.06
N PHE A 201 -8.74 18.92 -3.84
CA PHE A 201 -9.54 19.07 -2.63
C PHE A 201 -9.48 20.53 -2.15
N PRO A 202 -10.62 21.23 -2.02
CA PRO A 202 -10.64 22.67 -1.75
C PRO A 202 -10.05 23.05 -0.39
N TYR A 203 -9.99 22.11 0.55
CA TYR A 203 -9.52 22.34 1.92
C TYR A 203 -8.08 21.88 2.17
N TYR A 204 -7.30 21.70 1.10
CA TYR A 204 -5.85 21.55 1.17
C TYR A 204 -5.17 22.61 0.30
N GLU A 205 -4.66 23.64 0.96
CA GLU A 205 -4.07 24.80 0.29
C GLU A 205 -2.59 24.61 0.06
N PHE A 206 -2.08 25.18 -1.04
CA PHE A 206 -0.65 25.26 -1.35
C PHE A 206 -0.31 26.68 -1.77
N VAL A 207 0.85 27.17 -1.33
CA VAL A 207 1.40 28.45 -1.80
C VAL A 207 1.88 28.31 -3.25
N ASP A 208 2.57 27.22 -3.57
CA ASP A 208 3.06 26.91 -4.91
C ASP A 208 2.70 25.46 -5.31
N ARG A 209 1.69 25.34 -6.17
CA ARG A 209 1.22 24.03 -6.69
C ARG A 209 2.25 23.36 -7.59
N GLU A 210 3.03 24.13 -8.36
CA GLU A 210 4.01 23.56 -9.28
C GLU A 210 5.17 22.92 -8.50
N SER A 211 5.66 23.62 -7.47
CA SER A 211 6.66 23.06 -6.55
C SER A 211 6.12 21.84 -5.80
N MET A 212 4.84 21.82 -5.43
CA MET A 212 4.23 20.64 -4.81
C MET A 212 4.23 19.42 -5.75
N TYR A 213 3.86 19.60 -7.02
CA TYR A 213 3.84 18.50 -7.99
C TYR A 213 5.22 17.95 -8.34
N LYS A 214 6.26 18.81 -8.36
CA LYS A 214 7.62 18.39 -8.73
C LYS A 214 8.44 17.95 -7.53
N VAL A 215 8.65 18.87 -6.60
CA VAL A 215 9.53 18.68 -5.43
C VAL A 215 8.79 17.91 -4.35
N GLY A 216 7.53 18.26 -4.08
CA GLY A 216 6.73 17.60 -3.08
C GLY A 216 6.51 16.11 -3.39
N SER A 217 6.11 15.78 -4.62
CA SER A 217 5.95 14.39 -5.04
C SER A 217 7.26 13.61 -5.03
N LEU A 218 8.41 14.23 -5.36
CA LEU A 218 9.72 13.57 -5.26
C LEU A 218 10.09 13.25 -3.81
N PHE A 219 9.91 14.20 -2.89
CA PHE A 219 10.15 13.98 -1.47
C PHE A 219 9.26 12.88 -0.90
N TYR A 220 7.99 12.86 -1.32
CA TYR A 220 7.06 11.83 -0.92
C TYR A 220 7.42 10.45 -1.51
N ALA A 221 7.86 10.41 -2.77
CA ALA A 221 8.29 9.17 -3.43
C ALA A 221 9.43 8.47 -2.70
N MET A 222 10.35 9.21 -2.07
CA MET A 222 11.44 8.63 -1.28
C MET A 222 10.93 7.69 -0.17
N TYR A 223 9.72 7.94 0.33
CA TYR A 223 9.09 7.09 1.34
C TYR A 223 8.84 5.67 0.81
N PHE A 224 8.33 5.58 -0.41
CA PHE A 224 8.01 4.32 -1.06
C PHE A 224 9.24 3.57 -1.59
N LEU A 225 10.36 4.28 -1.86
CA LEU A 225 11.63 3.63 -2.21
C LEU A 225 12.10 2.63 -1.15
N VAL A 226 11.83 2.92 0.12
CA VAL A 226 12.18 2.03 1.24
C VAL A 226 11.07 1.01 1.50
N SER A 227 9.81 1.45 1.40
CA SER A 227 8.67 0.65 1.84
C SER A 227 8.25 -0.45 0.85
N PHE A 228 8.34 -0.21 -0.47
CA PHE A 228 8.00 -1.22 -1.47
C PHE A 228 8.90 -2.47 -1.36
N PRO A 229 10.24 -2.37 -1.29
CA PRO A 229 11.10 -3.53 -1.05
C PRO A 229 10.78 -4.27 0.25
N MET A 230 10.43 -3.54 1.32
CA MET A 230 10.10 -4.12 2.62
C MET A 230 8.86 -5.01 2.52
N PHE A 231 7.79 -4.50 1.91
CA PHE A 231 6.52 -5.22 1.71
C PHE A 231 6.65 -6.41 0.76
N LEU A 232 7.66 -6.40 -0.12
CA LEU A 232 7.94 -7.50 -1.04
C LEU A 232 8.62 -8.69 -0.37
N ARG A 233 9.30 -8.51 0.78
CA ARG A 233 10.05 -9.57 1.45
C ARG A 233 9.20 -10.83 1.68
N LYS A 234 9.86 -11.99 1.60
CA LYS A 234 9.30 -13.30 1.92
C LYS A 234 9.15 -13.42 3.44
N THR A 235 8.17 -12.73 4.02
CA THR A 235 7.71 -13.00 5.40
C THR A 235 6.76 -14.17 5.41
#